data_AF-K1YMW5-F1
#
_entry.id   AF-K1YMW5-F1
#
_cell.length_a   1.000
_cell.length_b   1.000
_cell.length_c   1.000
_cell.angle_alpha   90.00
_cell.angle_beta   90.00
_cell.angle_gamma   90.00
#
_symmetry.space_group_name_H-M   'P 1'
#
loop_
_entity.id
_entity.type
_entity.pdbx_description
1 polymer ?
#
loop_
_entity_poly.entity_id
_entity_poly.type
_entity_poly.pdbx_seq_one_letter_code
_entity_poly.pdbx_strand_id
1 'polypeptide(L)'
;MTGKGWFLTIYILFAVFLGSVTFPVVQYLTPYKSAWPLSQAVKTHLPAGATLYQYGISLYGIDFYTGMRTPIVDDIGEVRYGSEQLPREERERYFLSSASFFSLLREMEGIYCVTKGSEKMAILKKEVPALTVLWHNDVYYLVKLK
;
A
#
# COMPACT_ATOMS: atom_id res chain seq x y z
N MET A 1 -14.78 40.67 -41.05
CA MET A 1 -14.38 39.24 -41.00
C MET A 1 -13.66 38.98 -39.68
N THR A 2 -14.38 38.70 -38.59
CA THR A 2 -13.81 38.67 -37.22
C THR A 2 -14.43 37.52 -36.42
N GLY A 3 -14.41 36.30 -36.97
CA GLY A 3 -15.07 35.12 -36.36
C GLY A 3 -14.25 33.83 -36.34
N LYS A 4 -13.05 33.78 -36.94
CA LYS A 4 -12.26 32.54 -37.06
C LYS A 4 -11.14 32.38 -36.02
N GLY A 5 -10.58 33.47 -35.51
CA GLY A 5 -9.44 33.40 -34.58
C GLY A 5 -9.82 33.02 -33.15
N TRP A 6 -10.98 33.45 -32.66
CA TRP A 6 -11.38 33.25 -31.26
C TRP A 6 -11.55 31.78 -30.88
N PHE A 7 -12.07 30.96 -31.81
CA PHE A 7 -12.23 29.54 -31.61
C PHE A 7 -10.86 28.87 -31.42
N LEU A 8 -9.92 29.11 -32.33
CA LEU A 8 -8.55 28.59 -32.22
C LEU A 8 -7.87 29.03 -30.92
N THR A 9 -8.03 30.30 -30.52
CA THR A 9 -7.51 30.81 -29.25
C THR A 9 -8.07 30.04 -28.05
N ILE A 10 -9.38 29.73 -28.04
CA ILE A 10 -9.99 28.92 -26.98
C ILE A 10 -9.37 27.53 -26.93
N TYR A 11 -9.18 26.84 -28.06
CA TYR A 11 -8.56 25.51 -28.06
C TYR A 11 -7.12 25.54 -27.56
N ILE A 12 -6.33 26.55 -27.94
CA ILE A 12 -4.95 26.69 -27.46
C ILE A 12 -4.95 26.95 -25.95
N LEU A 13 -5.77 27.87 -25.46
CA LEU A 13 -5.88 28.16 -24.02
C LEU A 13 -6.36 26.93 -23.25
N PHE A 14 -7.29 26.15 -23.79
CA PHE A 14 -7.78 24.94 -23.16
C PHE A 14 -6.72 23.83 -23.15
N ALA A 15 -5.95 23.67 -24.24
CA ALA A 15 -4.85 22.72 -24.30
C ALA A 15 -3.72 23.08 -23.31
N VAL A 16 -3.37 24.38 -23.21
CA VAL A 16 -2.40 24.87 -22.23
C VAL A 16 -2.93 24.67 -20.81
N PHE A 17 -4.20 24.96 -20.56
CA PHE A 17 -4.83 24.74 -19.26
C PHE A 17 -4.80 23.26 -18.87
N LEU A 18 -5.27 22.35 -19.73
CA LEU A 18 -5.23 20.91 -19.48
C LEU A 18 -3.81 20.43 -19.26
N GLY A 19 -2.85 20.83 -20.11
CA GLY A 19 -1.44 20.50 -19.93
C GLY A 19 -0.91 20.95 -18.57
N SER A 20 -1.22 22.19 -18.17
CA SER A 20 -0.79 22.75 -16.88
C SER A 20 -1.40 22.05 -15.67
N VAL A 21 -2.63 21.51 -15.79
CA VAL A 21 -3.33 20.82 -14.70
C VAL A 21 -2.95 19.34 -14.62
N THR A 22 -2.57 18.70 -15.73
CA THR A 22 -2.21 17.27 -15.72
C THR A 22 -1.06 16.95 -14.78
N PHE A 23 -0.01 17.78 -14.75
CA PHE A 23 1.14 17.57 -13.88
C PHE A 23 0.80 17.60 -12.37
N PRO A 24 0.17 18.66 -11.82
CA PRO A 24 -0.20 18.68 -10.41
C PRO A 24 -1.26 17.62 -10.07
N VAL A 25 -2.18 17.32 -10.99
CA VAL A 25 -3.17 16.25 -10.78
C VAL A 25 -2.49 14.89 -10.68
N VAL A 26 -1.51 14.60 -11.53
CA VAL A 26 -0.73 13.36 -11.45
C VAL A 26 0.05 13.29 -10.14
N GLN A 27 0.75 14.35 -9.75
CA GLN A 27 1.49 14.37 -8.48
C GLN A 27 0.57 14.16 -7.28
N TYR A 28 -0.61 14.77 -7.29
CA TYR A 28 -1.59 14.61 -6.22
C TYR A 28 -2.22 13.21 -6.20
N LEU A 29 -2.55 12.63 -7.35
CA LEU A 29 -3.24 11.35 -7.43
C LEU A 29 -2.31 10.15 -7.31
N THR A 30 -1.06 10.23 -7.77
CA THR A 30 -0.13 9.08 -7.85
C THR A 30 0.05 8.32 -6.52
N PRO A 31 0.15 8.99 -5.35
CA PRO A 31 0.26 8.30 -4.06
C PRO A 31 -0.96 7.45 -3.70
N TYR A 32 -2.14 7.81 -4.23
CA TYR A 32 -3.43 7.19 -3.91
C TYR A 32 -3.95 6.24 -4.99
N LYS A 33 -3.57 6.47 -6.25
CA LYS A 33 -4.20 5.85 -7.41
C LYS A 33 -3.88 4.36 -7.55
N SER A 34 -2.75 3.90 -7.01
CA SER A 34 -2.38 2.49 -7.12
C SER A 34 -1.38 2.06 -6.05
N ALA A 35 -1.33 0.75 -5.82
CA ALA A 35 -0.27 0.11 -5.05
C ALA A 35 1.10 0.14 -5.76
N TRP A 36 1.21 0.71 -6.97
CA TRP A 36 2.42 0.60 -7.78
C TRP A 36 3.66 1.17 -7.08
N PRO A 37 3.64 2.39 -6.50
CA PRO A 37 4.82 2.93 -5.81
C PRO A 37 5.26 2.04 -4.64
N LEU A 38 4.29 1.56 -3.84
CA LEU A 38 4.54 0.64 -2.74
C LEU A 38 5.11 -0.69 -3.24
N SER A 39 4.60 -1.21 -4.35
CA SER A 39 5.06 -2.47 -4.93
C SER A 39 6.48 -2.36 -5.48
N GLN A 40 6.86 -1.21 -6.06
CA GLN A 40 8.24 -0.93 -6.44
C GLN A 40 9.17 -0.85 -5.22
N ALA A 41 8.70 -0.22 -4.13
CA ALA A 41 9.44 -0.18 -2.87
C ALA A 41 9.63 -1.58 -2.28
N VAL A 42 8.60 -2.41 -2.31
CA VAL A 42 8.67 -3.82 -1.89
C VAL A 42 9.72 -4.58 -2.70
N LYS A 43 9.72 -4.48 -4.04
CA LYS A 43 10.74 -5.14 -4.87
C LYS A 43 12.16 -4.67 -4.61
N THR A 44 12.33 -3.40 -4.23
CA THR A 44 13.64 -2.79 -3.98
C THR A 44 14.19 -3.12 -2.60
N HIS A 45 13.33 -3.11 -1.57
CA HIS A 45 13.75 -3.17 -0.17
C HIS A 45 13.53 -4.51 0.51
N LEU A 46 12.65 -5.36 -0.03
CA LEU A 46 12.35 -6.65 0.57
C LEU A 46 13.39 -7.70 0.13
N PRO A 47 14.05 -8.40 1.06
CA PRO A 47 14.95 -9.50 0.71
C PRO A 47 14.21 -10.64 -0.01
N ALA A 48 14.91 -11.33 -0.90
CA ALA A 48 14.35 -12.49 -1.59
C ALA A 48 13.90 -13.56 -0.59
N GLY A 49 12.66 -14.04 -0.74
CA GLY A 49 12.07 -15.06 0.13
C GLY A 49 11.52 -14.55 1.47
N ALA A 50 11.63 -13.24 1.76
CA ALA A 50 11.01 -12.68 2.96
C ALA A 50 9.48 -12.58 2.80
N THR A 51 8.76 -12.84 3.90
CA THR A 51 7.30 -12.71 3.94
C THR A 51 6.93 -11.26 4.22
N LEU A 52 6.02 -10.72 3.40
CA LEU A 52 5.46 -9.39 3.58
C LEU A 52 4.03 -9.47 4.13
N TYR A 53 3.78 -8.85 5.28
CA TYR A 53 2.46 -8.78 5.91
C TYR A 53 1.75 -7.47 5.58
N GLN A 54 0.43 -7.49 5.46
CA GLN A 54 -0.39 -6.28 5.30
C GLN A 54 -1.11 -5.96 6.62
N TYR A 55 -0.64 -4.95 7.35
CA TYR A 55 -1.17 -4.61 8.66
C TYR A 55 -2.31 -3.60 8.59
N GLY A 56 -3.51 -4.06 8.95
CA GLY A 56 -4.73 -3.28 8.96
C GLY A 56 -5.12 -2.77 7.57
N ILE A 57 -4.64 -3.40 6.50
CA ILE A 57 -5.02 -3.08 5.12
C ILE A 57 -5.07 -4.37 4.29
N SER A 58 -5.89 -4.36 3.24
CA SER A 58 -5.89 -5.37 2.19
C SER A 58 -5.78 -4.65 0.84
N LEU A 59 -4.59 -4.69 0.24
CA LEU A 59 -4.25 -3.96 -0.99
C LEU A 59 -3.93 -4.96 -2.13
N TYR A 60 -4.93 -5.26 -2.96
CA TYR A 60 -4.83 -6.16 -4.12
C TYR A 60 -3.76 -5.79 -5.17
N GLY A 61 -3.26 -4.56 -5.12
CA GLY A 61 -2.21 -4.18 -6.05
C GLY A 61 -0.86 -4.79 -5.68
N ILE A 62 -0.63 -5.17 -4.42
CA ILE A 62 0.68 -5.67 -3.98
C ILE A 62 0.93 -7.06 -4.55
N ASP A 63 0.01 -7.99 -4.35
CA ASP A 63 0.05 -9.33 -4.92
C ASP A 63 0.06 -9.30 -6.45
N PHE A 64 -0.72 -8.41 -7.07
CA PHE A 64 -0.71 -8.24 -8.52
C PHE A 64 0.66 -7.78 -9.08
N TYR A 65 1.26 -6.74 -8.51
CA TYR A 65 2.52 -6.18 -9.03
C TYR A 65 3.76 -6.94 -8.58
N THR A 66 3.74 -7.56 -7.39
CA THR A 66 4.90 -8.27 -6.83
C THR A 66 4.85 -9.77 -7.07
N GLY A 67 3.67 -10.35 -7.34
CA GLY A 67 3.47 -11.79 -7.46
C GLY A 67 3.52 -12.53 -6.11
N MET A 68 3.60 -11.80 -4.99
CA MET A 68 3.73 -12.38 -3.66
C MET A 68 2.37 -12.60 -3.01
N ARG A 69 2.22 -13.73 -2.32
CA ARG A 69 1.11 -13.91 -1.37
C ARG A 69 1.46 -13.25 -0.05
N THR A 70 0.71 -12.23 0.31
CA THR A 70 0.93 -11.45 1.53
C THR A 70 -0.15 -11.75 2.56
N PRO A 71 0.18 -12.27 3.75
CA PRO A 71 -0.80 -12.43 4.81
C PRO A 71 -1.38 -11.07 5.24
N ILE A 72 -2.69 -11.05 5.53
CA ILE A 72 -3.42 -9.85 5.96
C ILE A 72 -3.65 -9.92 7.46
N VAL A 73 -3.45 -8.79 8.15
CA VAL A 73 -3.68 -8.64 9.58
C VAL A 73 -4.87 -7.71 9.82
N ASP A 74 -5.87 -8.21 10.53
CA ASP A 74 -7.15 -7.57 10.90
C ASP A 74 -8.09 -7.19 9.75
N ASP A 75 -7.72 -6.23 8.89
CA ASP A 75 -8.61 -5.67 7.87
C ASP A 75 -8.65 -6.54 6.61
N ILE A 76 -9.28 -7.71 6.75
CA ILE A 76 -9.41 -8.73 5.69
C ILE A 76 -10.26 -8.19 4.52
N GLY A 77 -11.10 -7.18 4.74
CA GLY A 77 -11.88 -6.53 3.70
C GLY A 77 -12.84 -7.48 2.97
N GLU A 78 -12.86 -7.38 1.64
CA GLU A 78 -13.80 -8.09 0.76
C GLU A 78 -13.63 -9.61 0.76
N VAL A 79 -12.43 -10.12 1.08
CA VAL A 79 -12.15 -11.56 1.11
C VAL A 79 -12.53 -12.23 2.42
N ARG A 80 -13.13 -11.51 3.38
CA ARG A 80 -13.50 -12.05 4.69
C ARG A 80 -14.39 -13.28 4.58
N TYR A 81 -15.44 -13.21 3.76
CA TYR A 81 -16.35 -14.33 3.57
C TYR A 81 -15.63 -15.59 3.05
N GLY A 82 -14.72 -15.42 2.07
CA GLY A 82 -13.91 -16.53 1.56
C GLY A 82 -12.93 -17.07 2.60
N SER A 83 -12.31 -16.19 3.38
CA SER A 83 -11.36 -16.58 4.43
C SER A 83 -11.99 -17.43 5.54
N GLU A 84 -13.28 -17.22 5.82
CA GLU A 84 -14.02 -17.98 6.83
C GLU A 84 -14.34 -19.42 6.40
N GLN A 85 -14.35 -19.70 5.10
CA GLN A 85 -14.57 -21.03 4.55
C GLN A 85 -13.29 -21.86 4.46
N LEU A 86 -12.12 -21.24 4.67
CA LEU A 86 -10.84 -21.95 4.63
C LEU A 86 -10.66 -22.88 5.83
N PRO A 87 -9.91 -23.98 5.67
CA PRO A 87 -9.43 -24.76 6.79
C PRO A 87 -8.69 -23.87 7.79
N ARG A 88 -8.86 -24.17 9.08
CA ARG A 88 -8.34 -23.33 10.16
C ARG A 88 -6.83 -23.05 10.03
N GLU A 89 -6.04 -24.05 9.66
CA GLU A 89 -4.60 -23.91 9.47
C GLU A 89 -4.24 -22.92 8.35
N GLU A 90 -4.93 -22.99 7.21
CA GLU A 90 -4.67 -22.09 6.08
C GLU A 90 -5.11 -20.66 6.41
N ARG A 91 -6.25 -20.52 7.10
CA ARG A 91 -6.74 -19.23 7.55
C ARG A 91 -5.76 -18.58 8.53
N GLU A 92 -5.28 -19.30 9.54
CA GLU A 92 -4.33 -18.77 10.53
C GLU A 92 -2.98 -18.38 9.91
N ARG A 93 -2.62 -18.97 8.76
CA ARG A 93 -1.40 -18.62 8.02
C ARG A 93 -1.52 -17.32 7.23
N TYR A 94 -2.67 -17.05 6.62
CA TYR A 94 -2.85 -15.93 5.68
C TYR A 94 -3.72 -14.79 6.22
N PHE A 95 -4.51 -15.03 7.27
CA PHE A 95 -5.45 -14.08 7.84
C PHE A 95 -5.27 -14.05 9.35
N LEU A 96 -4.41 -13.13 9.82
CA LEU A 96 -4.04 -13.02 11.21
C LEU A 96 -4.86 -11.93 11.92
N SER A 97 -5.06 -12.10 13.22
CA SER A 97 -5.44 -10.99 14.09
C SER A 97 -4.19 -10.21 14.53
N SER A 98 -4.35 -8.96 14.95
CA SER A 98 -3.30 -8.18 15.62
C SER A 98 -2.63 -8.98 16.74
N ALA A 99 -3.42 -9.67 17.57
CA ALA A 99 -2.89 -10.46 18.69
C ALA A 99 -1.98 -11.60 18.21
N SER A 100 -2.40 -12.34 17.18
CA SER A 100 -1.60 -13.41 16.57
C SER A 100 -0.35 -12.86 15.91
N PHE A 101 -0.47 -11.73 15.21
CA PHE A 101 0.65 -11.07 14.54
C PHE A 101 1.71 -10.55 15.52
N PHE A 102 1.30 -9.91 16.62
CA PHE A 102 2.23 -9.47 17.65
C PHE A 102 2.85 -10.63 18.44
N SER A 103 2.16 -11.76 18.55
CA SER A 103 2.73 -12.98 19.11
C SER A 103 3.83 -13.53 18.19
N LEU A 104 3.58 -13.56 16.87
CA LEU A 104 4.57 -13.98 15.87
C LEU A 104 5.83 -13.11 15.88
N LEU A 105 5.70 -11.79 16.09
CA LEU A 105 6.82 -10.85 16.19
C LEU A 105 7.75 -11.08 17.39
N ARG A 106 7.28 -11.83 18.41
CA ARG A 106 8.10 -12.22 19.55
C ARG A 106 9.02 -13.40 19.20
N GLU A 107 8.56 -14.28 18.34
CA GLU A 107 9.23 -15.54 17.99
C GLU A 107 10.11 -15.42 16.74
N MET A 108 9.70 -14.61 15.77
CA MET A 108 10.39 -14.44 14.49
C MET A 108 11.11 -13.09 14.40
N GLU A 109 12.31 -13.12 13.81
CA GLU A 109 13.04 -11.93 13.37
C GLU A 109 12.85 -11.72 11.86
N GLY A 110 13.12 -10.51 11.37
CA GLY A 110 13.07 -10.23 9.93
C GLY A 110 11.65 -10.12 9.37
N ILE A 111 10.69 -9.65 10.16
CA ILE A 111 9.31 -9.46 9.70
C ILE A 111 9.17 -8.09 9.02
N TYR A 112 8.65 -8.11 7.80
CA TYR A 112 8.36 -6.93 7.01
C TYR A 112 6.85 -6.75 6.93
N CYS A 113 6.37 -5.52 7.08
CA CYS A 113 4.97 -5.23 6.88
C CYS A 113 4.73 -3.94 6.11
N VAL A 114 3.59 -3.88 5.44
CA VAL A 114 3.03 -2.67 4.86
C VAL A 114 1.83 -2.22 5.67
N THR A 115 1.68 -0.92 5.84
CA THR A 115 0.50 -0.33 6.46
C THR A 115 0.12 0.99 5.78
N LYS A 116 -1.06 1.52 6.14
CA LYS A 116 -1.60 2.77 5.60
C LYS A 116 -2.00 3.71 6.72
N GLY A 117 -1.58 4.96 6.58
CA GLY A 117 -1.95 6.06 7.47
C GLY A 117 -1.16 6.07 8.78
N SER A 118 -1.19 7.23 9.43
CA SER A 118 -0.43 7.52 10.64
C SER A 118 -0.94 6.78 11.89
N GLU A 119 -2.24 6.49 11.96
CA GLU A 119 -2.85 5.81 13.11
C GLU A 119 -2.31 4.38 13.29
N LYS A 120 -2.36 3.56 12.24
CA LYS A 120 -1.84 2.18 12.27
C LYS A 120 -0.34 2.14 12.47
N MET A 121 0.37 3.09 11.86
CA MET A 121 1.80 3.27 12.05
C MET A 121 2.14 3.60 13.51
N ALA A 122 1.33 4.42 14.19
CA ALA A 122 1.51 4.74 15.61
C ALA A 122 1.31 3.51 16.50
N ILE A 123 0.33 2.65 16.18
CA ILE A 123 0.12 1.37 16.88
C ILE A 123 1.35 0.46 16.71
N LEU A 124 1.82 0.27 15.48
CA LEU A 124 3.02 -0.52 15.21
C LEU A 124 4.25 0.02 15.96
N LYS A 125 4.44 1.33 16.00
CA LYS A 125 5.56 1.98 16.70
C LYS A 125 5.47 1.84 18.22
N LYS A 126 4.26 1.78 18.77
CA LYS A 126 4.04 1.53 20.20
C LYS A 126 4.40 0.10 20.58
N GLU A 127 3.94 -0.88 19.79
CA GLU A 127 4.20 -2.30 20.06
C GLU A 127 5.63 -2.72 19.70
N VAL A 128 6.21 -2.10 18.67
CA VAL A 128 7.56 -2.39 18.19
C VAL A 128 8.36 -1.10 18.05
N PRO A 129 8.89 -0.55 19.17
CA PRO A 129 9.64 0.71 19.14
C PRO A 129 10.89 0.69 18.27
N ALA A 130 11.47 -0.50 18.07
CA ALA A 130 12.66 -0.72 17.26
C ALA A 130 12.39 -0.84 15.75
N LEU A 131 11.13 -0.68 15.31
CA LEU A 131 10.82 -0.77 13.89
C LEU A 131 11.61 0.26 13.07
N THR A 132 11.94 -0.11 11.85
CA THR A 132 12.62 0.74 10.88
C THR A 132 11.71 0.97 9.68
N VAL A 133 11.48 2.23 9.33
CA VAL A 133 10.77 2.57 8.09
C VAL A 133 11.75 2.42 6.93
N LEU A 134 11.44 1.50 6.01
CA LEU A 134 12.24 1.27 4.81
C LEU A 134 11.84 2.23 3.68
N TRP A 135 10.55 2.54 3.59
CA TRP A 135 10.00 3.44 2.58
C TRP A 135 8.63 3.98 3.00
N HIS A 136 8.29 5.21 2.60
CA HIS A 136 6.93 5.76 2.73
C HIS A 136 6.61 6.76 1.60
N ASN A 137 5.32 6.99 1.36
CA ASN A 137 4.81 8.07 0.52
C ASN A 137 3.70 8.88 1.21
N ASP A 138 3.79 8.99 2.54
CA ASP A 138 2.86 9.65 3.47
C ASP A 138 1.48 9.00 3.58
N VAL A 139 1.11 8.15 2.62
CA VAL A 139 -0.11 7.33 2.64
C VAL A 139 0.22 5.91 3.11
N TYR A 140 1.21 5.29 2.49
CA TYR A 140 1.65 3.93 2.75
C TYR A 140 3.04 3.93 3.36
N TYR A 141 3.28 2.93 4.19
CA TYR A 141 4.55 2.70 4.86
C TYR A 141 4.96 1.25 4.63
N LEU A 142 6.22 1.05 4.24
CA LEU A 142 6.89 -0.25 4.27
C LEU A 142 7.88 -0.21 5.43
N VAL A 143 7.73 -1.15 6.36
CA VAL A 143 8.51 -1.17 7.59
C VAL A 143 9.10 -2.55 7.84
N LYS A 144 10.26 -2.56 8.48
CA LYS A 144 10.89 -3.73 9.08
C LYS A 144 10.65 -3.67 10.57
N LEU A 145 10.06 -4.71 11.15
CA LEU A 145 9.68 -4.73 12.56
C LEU A 145 10.79 -5.29 13.47
N LYS A 146 11.65 -6.16 12.96
CA LYS A 146 12.88 -6.65 13.62
C LYS A 146 13.90 -7.03 12.57
#